data_AF-A0A7J6TDW6-F1
#
_entry.id   AF-A0A7J6TDW6-F1
#
_cell.length_a   1.000
_cell.length_b   1.000
_cell.length_c   1.000
_cell.angle_alpha   90.00
_cell.angle_beta   90.00
_cell.angle_gamma   90.00
#
_symmetry.space_group_name_H-M   'P 1'
#
loop_
_entity.id
_entity.type
_entity.pdbx_description
1 polymer ?
#
loop_
_entity_poly.entity_id
_entity_poly.type
_entity_poly.pdbx_seq_one_letter_code
_entity_poly.pdbx_strand_id
1 'polypeptide(L)'
;MTATADNASPAMNAQLAMDGLSEYLTYVSGPIIRRELDLVRYLSQRADEVELELDEANQRYLEIGAARSAKMKAEAEELLSKIEAREDELLSLRKEVLAVVQKILVTVEEVGGGVSAATVPRSNPCGSSFRAG
;
A
#
# COMPACT_ATOMS: atom_id res chain seq x y z
N MET A 1 27.76 -42.18 -27.52
CA MET A 1 27.64 -41.60 -26.17
C MET A 1 26.62 -40.47 -26.25
N THR A 2 25.35 -40.79 -26.07
CA THR A 2 24.25 -39.82 -26.04
C THR A 2 24.13 -39.25 -24.62
N ALA A 3 24.19 -37.93 -24.50
CA ALA A 3 24.07 -37.22 -23.24
C ALA A 3 22.76 -37.60 -22.53
N THR A 4 22.87 -38.11 -21.30
CA THR A 4 21.74 -38.19 -20.38
C THR A 4 21.38 -36.76 -19.99
N ALA A 5 20.25 -36.27 -20.50
CA ALA A 5 19.63 -35.09 -19.94
C ALA A 5 19.25 -35.42 -18.49
N ASP A 6 19.98 -34.84 -17.53
CA ASP A 6 19.60 -34.81 -16.12
C ASP A 6 18.23 -34.15 -16.02
N ASN A 7 17.19 -34.97 -15.98
CA ASN A 7 15.82 -34.52 -15.76
C ASN A 7 15.71 -34.17 -14.27
N ALA A 8 16.03 -32.91 -13.94
CA ALA A 8 15.59 -32.34 -12.68
C ALA A 8 14.09 -32.62 -12.52
N SER A 9 13.72 -33.32 -11.45
CA SER A 9 12.32 -33.71 -11.27
C SER A 9 11.45 -32.44 -11.17
N PRO A 10 10.21 -32.44 -11.69
CA PRO A 10 9.30 -31.30 -11.53
C PRO A 10 9.13 -30.86 -10.08
N ALA A 11 9.24 -31.80 -9.13
CA ALA A 11 9.24 -31.53 -7.70
C ALA A 11 10.48 -30.73 -7.25
N MET A 12 11.66 -31.02 -7.80
CA MET A 12 12.89 -30.28 -7.51
C MET A 12 12.86 -28.86 -8.08
N ASN A 13 12.31 -28.67 -9.27
CA ASN A 13 12.13 -27.33 -9.85
C ASN A 13 11.08 -26.51 -9.09
N ALA A 14 9.98 -27.13 -8.66
CA ALA A 14 8.98 -26.47 -7.83
C ALA A 14 9.58 -26.05 -6.47
N GLN A 15 10.42 -26.89 -5.86
CA GLN A 15 11.09 -26.56 -4.60
C GLN A 15 12.06 -25.39 -4.75
N LEU A 16 12.92 -25.41 -5.79
CA LEU A 16 13.86 -24.31 -6.07
C LEU A 16 13.14 -22.98 -6.34
N ALA A 17 12.01 -23.01 -7.03
CA ALA A 17 11.19 -21.82 -7.26
C ALA A 17 10.57 -21.28 -5.96
N MET A 18 10.09 -22.16 -5.07
CA MET A 18 9.54 -21.76 -3.77
C MET A 18 10.62 -21.22 -2.82
N ASP A 19 11.82 -21.77 -2.85
CA ASP A 19 12.95 -21.31 -2.04
C ASP A 19 13.43 -19.92 -2.51
N GLY A 20 13.55 -19.70 -3.82
CA GLY A 20 13.89 -18.39 -4.39
C GLY A 20 12.81 -17.32 -4.14
N LEU A 21 11.53 -17.71 -4.18
CA LEU A 21 10.41 -16.84 -3.83
C LEU A 21 10.44 -16.46 -2.34
N SER A 22 10.75 -17.42 -1.46
CA SER A 22 10.88 -17.20 -0.02
C SER A 22 12.01 -16.22 0.31
N GLU A 23 13.15 -16.38 -0.36
CA GLU A 23 14.30 -15.48 -0.20
C GLU A 23 13.98 -14.06 -0.71
N TYR A 24 13.35 -13.94 -1.87
CA TYR A 24 12.91 -12.65 -2.43
C TYR A 24 11.89 -11.93 -1.52
N LEU A 25 10.91 -12.66 -0.99
CA LEU A 25 9.92 -12.14 -0.06
C LEU A 25 10.54 -11.66 1.25
N THR A 26 11.51 -12.41 1.78
CA THR A 26 12.14 -12.14 3.07
C THR A 26 13.14 -11.00 3.00
N TYR A 27 13.96 -10.95 1.94
CA TYR A 27 15.12 -10.05 1.88
C TYR A 27 14.95 -8.86 0.94
N VAL A 28 14.03 -8.92 -0.04
CA VAL A 28 13.87 -7.86 -1.04
C VAL A 28 12.56 -7.10 -0.84
N SER A 29 11.40 -7.75 -0.99
CA SER A 29 10.12 -7.06 -0.92
C SER A 29 9.66 -6.79 0.52
N GLY A 30 10.00 -7.66 1.48
CA GLY A 30 9.64 -7.51 2.89
C GLY A 30 10.13 -6.19 3.51
N PRO A 31 11.43 -5.85 3.41
CA PRO A 31 11.96 -4.58 3.92
C PRO A 31 11.36 -3.34 3.21
N ILE A 32 11.12 -3.42 1.90
CA ILE A 32 10.51 -2.33 1.12
C ILE A 32 9.07 -2.10 1.58
N ILE A 33 8.25 -3.14 1.61
CA ILE A 33 6.85 -3.07 2.05
C ILE A 33 6.78 -2.56 3.49
N ARG A 34 7.66 -3.04 4.38
CA ARG A 34 7.71 -2.56 5.77
C ARG A 34 8.03 -1.07 5.85
N ARG A 35 9.02 -0.59 5.09
CA ARG A 35 9.36 0.84 5.04
C ARG A 35 8.20 1.70 4.57
N GLU A 36 7.49 1.27 3.52
CA GLU A 36 6.32 2.01 3.01
C GLU A 36 5.16 1.98 4.01
N LEU A 37 4.94 0.87 4.73
CA LEU A 37 3.94 0.79 5.80
C LEU A 37 4.27 1.71 6.98
N ASP A 38 5.55 1.81 7.36
CA ASP A 38 5.99 2.73 8.41
C ASP A 38 5.79 4.20 7.97
N LEU A 39 6.02 4.50 6.68
CA LEU A 39 5.71 5.81 6.10
C LEU A 39 4.20 6.11 6.12
N VAL A 40 3.34 5.15 5.76
CA VAL A 40 1.88 5.30 5.89
C VAL A 40 1.49 5.61 7.32
N ARG A 41 2.00 4.87 8.31
CA ARG A 41 1.70 5.13 9.73
C ARG A 41 2.10 6.54 10.15
N TYR A 42 3.29 6.97 9.75
CA TYR A 42 3.77 8.32 10.05
C TYR A 42 2.87 9.39 9.43
N LEU A 43 2.55 9.28 8.14
CA LEU A 43 1.70 10.23 7.44
C LEU A 43 0.27 10.24 7.99
N SER A 44 -0.28 9.08 8.35
CA SER A 44 -1.59 8.97 8.99
C SER A 44 -1.60 9.63 10.38
N GLN A 45 -0.59 9.37 11.21
CA GLN A 45 -0.48 10.05 12.51
C GLN A 45 -0.41 11.57 12.33
N ARG A 46 0.34 12.03 11.34
CA ARG A 46 0.44 13.46 11.04
C ARG A 46 -0.89 14.05 10.56
N ALA A 47 -1.66 13.30 9.76
CA ALA A 47 -2.99 13.70 9.32
C ALA A 47 -3.95 13.82 10.52
N ASP A 48 -3.91 12.87 11.45
CA ASP A 48 -4.73 12.90 12.68
C ASP A 48 -4.40 14.13 13.55
N GLU A 49 -3.11 14.49 13.67
CA GLU A 49 -2.67 15.71 14.36
C GLU A 49 -3.23 16.98 13.70
N VAL A 50 -3.18 17.07 12.36
CA VAL A 50 -3.70 18.22 11.61
C VAL A 50 -5.23 18.30 11.70
N GLU A 51 -5.93 17.15 11.70
CA GLU A 51 -7.37 17.08 11.87
C GLU A 51 -7.80 17.58 13.26
N LEU A 52 -7.05 17.23 14.31
CA LEU A 52 -7.27 17.78 15.65
C LEU A 52 -7.07 19.30 15.69
N GLU A 53 -6.00 19.81 15.06
CA GLU A 53 -5.76 21.26 14.98
C GLU A 53 -6.86 22.00 14.21
N LEU A 54 -7.42 21.38 13.17
CA LEU A 54 -8.56 21.87 12.42
C LEU A 54 -9.81 21.96 13.28
N ASP A 55 -10.11 20.91 14.04
CA ASP A 55 -11.26 20.88 14.94
C ASP A 55 -11.15 21.98 16.01
N GLU A 56 -9.98 22.18 16.60
CA GLU A 56 -9.74 23.27 17.54
C GLU A 56 -9.92 24.66 16.90
N ALA A 57 -9.43 24.86 15.68
CA ALA A 57 -9.57 26.12 14.96
C ALA A 57 -11.04 26.39 14.58
N ASN A 58 -11.75 25.37 14.10
CA ASN A 58 -13.17 25.43 13.78
C ASN A 58 -14.01 25.75 15.02
N GLN A 59 -13.72 25.10 16.14
CA GLN A 59 -14.43 25.38 17.40
C GLN A 59 -14.23 26.84 17.83
N ARG A 60 -13.00 27.36 17.80
CA ARG A 60 -12.71 28.77 18.13
C ARG A 60 -13.42 29.73 17.17
N TYR A 61 -13.41 29.41 15.87
CA TYR A 61 -14.12 30.22 14.87
C TYR A 61 -15.62 30.28 15.17
N LEU A 62 -16.25 29.15 15.53
CA LEU A 62 -17.67 29.10 15.90
C LEU A 62 -17.97 29.89 17.18
N GLU A 63 -17.08 29.85 18.18
CA GLU A 63 -17.19 30.64 19.41
C GLU A 63 -17.12 32.15 19.13
N ILE A 64 -16.32 32.55 18.15
CA ILE A 64 -16.17 33.95 17.73
C ILE A 64 -17.30 34.39 16.76
N GLY A 65 -17.91 33.48 16.01
CA GLY A 65 -18.95 33.78 15.01
C GLY A 65 -20.20 34.52 15.53
N ALA A 66 -20.43 34.55 16.84
CA ALA A 66 -21.49 35.35 17.48
C ALA A 66 -21.08 36.81 17.80
N ALA A 67 -19.84 37.22 17.50
CA ALA A 67 -19.26 38.48 17.91
C ALA A 67 -19.65 39.67 17.04
N ARG A 68 -19.92 40.82 17.70
CA ARG A 68 -20.29 42.08 17.05
C ARG A 68 -19.13 43.07 16.86
N SER A 69 -17.95 42.80 17.42
CA SER A 69 -16.83 43.76 17.44
C SER A 69 -15.91 43.63 16.22
N ALA A 70 -15.34 44.74 15.74
CA ALA A 70 -14.40 44.74 14.61
C ALA A 70 -13.13 43.92 14.89
N LYS A 71 -12.66 43.90 16.14
CA LYS A 71 -11.52 43.08 16.58
C LYS A 71 -11.80 41.59 16.41
N MET A 72 -12.99 41.14 16.82
CA MET A 72 -13.39 39.74 16.71
C MET A 72 -13.63 39.31 15.25
N LYS A 73 -14.03 40.24 14.36
CA LYS A 73 -14.10 39.97 12.92
C LYS A 73 -12.72 39.69 12.31
N ALA A 74 -11.72 40.50 12.67
CA ALA A 74 -10.35 40.27 12.20
C ALA A 74 -9.79 38.93 12.71
N GLU A 75 -10.07 38.57 13.97
CA GLU A 75 -9.70 37.27 14.54
C GLU A 75 -10.41 36.10 13.84
N ALA A 76 -11.68 36.27 13.47
CA ALA A 76 -12.42 35.28 12.69
C ALA A 76 -11.85 35.08 11.27
N GLU A 77 -11.45 36.17 10.60
CA GLU A 77 -10.80 36.11 9.28
C GLU A 77 -9.43 35.41 9.35
N GLU A 78 -8.64 35.68 10.39
CA GLU A 78 -7.36 34.98 10.63
C GLU A 78 -7.57 33.48 10.87
N LEU A 79 -8.59 33.12 11.66
CA LEU A 79 -8.93 31.71 11.89
C LEU A 79 -9.39 31.01 10.61
N LEU A 80 -10.20 31.66 9.77
CA LEU A 80 -10.59 31.11 8.46
C LEU A 80 -9.37 30.82 7.59
N SER A 81 -8.43 31.76 7.48
CA SER A 81 -7.21 31.56 6.71
C SER A 81 -6.37 30.40 7.27
N LYS A 82 -6.33 30.24 8.59
CA LYS A 82 -5.66 29.09 9.23
C LYS A 82 -6.38 27.77 8.95
N ILE A 83 -7.71 27.76 8.98
CA ILE A 83 -8.53 26.58 8.67
C ILE A 83 -8.26 26.15 7.23
N GLU A 84 -8.37 27.06 6.25
CA GLU A 84 -8.10 26.76 4.84
C GLU A 84 -6.70 26.16 4.63
N ALA A 85 -5.68 26.76 5.25
CA ALA A 85 -4.31 26.26 5.15
C ALA A 85 -4.14 24.85 5.74
N ARG A 86 -4.83 24.53 6.84
CA ARG A 86 -4.78 23.21 7.46
C ARG A 86 -5.61 22.18 6.69
N GLU A 87 -6.72 22.56 6.07
CA GLU A 87 -7.49 21.70 5.18
C GLU A 87 -6.66 21.28 3.96
N ASP A 88 -5.93 22.24 3.37
CA ASP A 88 -5.00 21.97 2.27
C ASP A 88 -3.87 21.01 2.68
N GLU A 89 -3.29 21.22 3.87
CA GLU A 89 -2.27 20.32 4.43
C GLU A 89 -2.82 18.90 4.65
N LEU A 90 -4.01 18.79 5.25
CA LEU A 90 -4.67 17.49 5.48
C LEU A 90 -4.96 16.77 4.16
N LEU A 91 -5.43 17.50 3.15
CA LEU A 91 -5.67 16.95 1.82
C LEU A 91 -4.37 16.46 1.17
N SER A 92 -3.26 17.21 1.32
CA SER A 92 -1.94 16.79 0.83
C SER A 92 -1.49 15.49 1.50
N LEU A 93 -1.55 15.43 2.83
CA LEU A 93 -1.17 14.25 3.60
C LEU A 93 -1.99 13.02 3.18
N ARG A 94 -3.31 13.16 3.02
CA ARG A 94 -4.19 12.06 2.57
C ARG A 94 -3.86 11.59 1.15
N LYS A 95 -3.48 12.51 0.24
CA LYS A 95 -3.01 12.14 -1.11
C LYS A 95 -1.69 11.39 -1.06
N GLU A 96 -0.75 11.79 -0.20
CA GLU A 96 0.53 11.11 -0.02
C GLU A 96 0.33 9.70 0.54
N VAL A 97 -0.54 9.53 1.55
CA VAL A 97 -0.92 8.20 2.07
C VAL A 97 -1.44 7.32 0.94
N LEU A 98 -2.35 7.84 0.10
CA LEU A 98 -2.93 7.09 -1.01
C LEU A 98 -1.86 6.67 -2.03
N ALA A 99 -0.90 7.56 -2.35
CA ALA A 99 0.20 7.26 -3.25
C ALA A 99 1.11 6.15 -2.71
N VAL A 100 1.44 6.19 -1.41
CA VAL A 100 2.26 5.16 -0.76
C VAL A 100 1.52 3.82 -0.71
N VAL A 101 0.23 3.81 -0.37
CA VAL A 101 -0.59 2.59 -0.39
C VAL A 101 -0.67 2.00 -1.81
N GLN A 102 -0.85 2.83 -2.83
CA GLN A 102 -0.85 2.36 -4.22
C GLN A 102 0.49 1.73 -4.61
N LYS A 103 1.62 2.31 -4.17
CA LYS A 103 2.96 1.75 -4.37
C LYS A 103 3.13 0.38 -3.68
N ILE A 104 2.60 0.23 -2.47
CA ILE A 104 2.61 -1.06 -1.75
C ILE A 104 1.83 -2.09 -2.56
N LEU A 105 0.62 -1.75 -3.03
CA LEU A 105 -0.22 -2.66 -3.82
C LEU A 105 0.49 -3.12 -5.10
N VAL A 106 1.09 -2.21 -5.85
CA VAL A 106 1.88 -2.56 -7.06
C VAL A 106 3.04 -3.49 -6.70
N THR A 107 3.78 -3.19 -5.62
CA THR A 107 4.89 -4.06 -5.18
C THR A 107 4.39 -5.46 -4.82
N VAL A 108 3.25 -5.56 -4.14
CA VAL A 108 2.62 -6.85 -3.79
C VAL A 108 2.13 -7.58 -5.04
N GLU A 109 1.56 -6.89 -6.02
CA GLU A 109 1.11 -7.47 -7.29
C GLU A 109 2.28 -7.97 -8.15
N GLU A 110 3.38 -7.24 -8.23
CA GLU A 110 4.59 -7.68 -8.93
C GLU A 110 5.16 -8.96 -8.30
N VAL A 111 5.11 -9.05 -6.97
CA VAL A 111 5.55 -10.25 -6.24
C VAL A 111 4.56 -11.41 -6.38
N GLY A 112 3.25 -11.15 -6.24
CA GLY A 112 2.20 -12.18 -6.27
C GLY A 112 1.84 -12.66 -7.68
N GLY A 113 1.92 -11.77 -8.68
CA GLY A 113 1.67 -12.06 -10.10
C GLY A 113 2.83 -12.80 -10.76
N GLY A 114 4.06 -12.62 -10.29
CA GLY A 114 5.24 -13.38 -10.75
C GLY A 114 5.15 -14.89 -10.46
N VAL A 115 4.42 -15.29 -9.41
CA VAL A 115 4.18 -16.70 -9.06
C VAL A 115 3.16 -17.36 -9.99
N SER A 116 2.24 -16.58 -10.57
CA SER A 116 1.18 -17.08 -11.45
C SER A 116 1.68 -17.44 -12.86
N ALA A 117 2.75 -16.80 -13.35
CA ALA A 117 3.30 -17.06 -14.68
C ALA A 117 4.27 -18.25 -14.74
N ALA A 118 4.84 -18.70 -13.61
CA ALA A 118 5.88 -19.73 -13.59
C ALA A 118 5.37 -21.17 -13.39
N THR A 119 4.09 -21.39 -13.05
CA THR A 119 3.63 -22.74 -12.64
C THR A 119 2.20 -23.08 -13.05
N VAL A 120 1.96 -23.36 -14.34
CA VAL A 120 1.19 -24.55 -14.77
C VAL A 120 1.64 -24.93 -16.20
N PRO A 121 2.55 -25.90 -16.39
CA PRO A 121 2.63 -26.56 -17.69
C PRO A 121 1.27 -27.23 -17.96
N ARG A 122 0.51 -26.68 -18.92
CA ARG A 122 -0.68 -27.31 -19.49
C ARG A 122 -0.25 -28.53 -20.32
N SER A 123 0.19 -29.58 -19.66
CA SER A 123 0.52 -30.85 -20.32
C SER A 123 0.40 -32.00 -19.32
N ASN A 124 -0.82 -32.30 -18.89
CA ASN A 124 -1.21 -33.68 -18.70
C ASN A 124 -2.74 -33.79 -18.82
N PRO A 125 -3.26 -34.28 -19.96
CA PRO A 125 -4.67 -34.67 -20.04
C PRO A 125 -4.85 -35.91 -19.15
N CYS A 126 -5.40 -35.71 -17.96
CA CYS A 126 -6.00 -36.80 -17.21
C CYS A 126 -7.27 -37.26 -17.95
N GLY A 127 -7.12 -38.18 -18.91
CA GLY A 127 -8.27 -38.68 -19.64
C GLY A 127 -7.96 -39.55 -20.85
N SER A 128 -7.44 -40.76 -20.63
CA SER A 128 -7.79 -41.93 -21.45
C SER A 128 -7.16 -43.20 -20.89
N SER A 129 -7.73 -43.71 -19.81
CA SER A 129 -7.66 -45.13 -19.49
C SER A 129 -9.07 -45.64 -19.18
N PHE A 130 -9.95 -45.53 -20.18
CA PHE A 130 -11.15 -46.35 -20.27
C PHE A 130 -10.77 -47.56 -21.12
N ARG A 131 -10.68 -48.74 -20.51
CA ARG A 131 -10.41 -50.00 -21.22
C ARG A 131 -11.58 -50.29 -22.17
N ALA A 132 -11.27 -50.53 -23.44
CA ALA A 132 -12.08 -51.42 -24.27
C ALA A 132 -11.74 -52.85 -23.87
N GLY A 133 -12.76 -53.63 -23.50
CA GLY A 133 -12.66 -55.01 -23.01
C GLY A 133 -13.72 -55.28 -21.97
#